data_AF-A0AAV0PK85-F1
#
_entry.id   AF-A0AAV0PK85-F1
#
_cell.length_a   1.000
_cell.length_b   1.000
_cell.length_c   1.000
_cell.angle_alpha   90.00
_cell.angle_beta   90.00
_cell.angle_gamma   90.00
#
_symmetry.space_group_name_H-M   'P 1'
#
loop_
_entity.id
_entity.type
_entity.pdbx_description
1 polymer ?
#
loop_
_entity_poly.entity_id
_entity_poly.type
_entity_poly.pdbx_seq_one_letter_code
_entity_poly.pdbx_strand_id
1 'polypeptide(L)'
;MSRLISLYSFLSENEFTRLRNGPLRSRGVRYLNSEDEFHLLSLACCEKLDELDSAAFTVSRLGRRCSDPGLRCFSYDYEDLKQGIVVARDRVEFYSKQGNGSKIFRKMEKYVSATTQLHAGLESLAEMEASERKFQMLKLKLEPSKFITNNGCIDGQRIAAQRKQIKRCRETSLWNVTFDKSVRLMAEAIRVIFIRMCKLFGPFVSFLPCLARSSNLGMKSKPKNAQLYASGPIQKSSIPSTPPRFYSQE
;
A
#
# COMPACT_ATOMS: atom_id res chain seq x y z
N MET A 1 -9.31 5.61 1.95
CA MET A 1 -8.44 5.25 3.10
C MET A 1 -8.83 3.91 3.73
N SER A 2 -10.08 3.68 4.15
CA SER A 2 -10.53 2.40 4.73
C SER A 2 -10.20 1.18 3.87
N ARG A 3 -10.52 1.20 2.56
CA ARG A 3 -10.19 0.12 1.63
C ARG A 3 -8.69 -0.23 1.59
N LEU A 4 -7.83 0.80 1.58
CA LEU A 4 -6.36 0.61 1.61
C LEU A 4 -5.90 -0.03 2.93
N ILE A 5 -6.51 0.36 4.06
CA ILE A 5 -6.23 -0.24 5.37
C ILE A 5 -6.64 -1.72 5.36
N SER A 6 -7.86 -2.04 4.90
CA SER A 6 -8.35 -3.42 4.81
C SER A 6 -7.46 -4.29 3.92
N LEU A 7 -7.06 -3.76 2.75
CA LEU A 7 -6.17 -4.45 1.82
C LEU A 7 -4.79 -4.70 2.44
N TYR A 8 -4.22 -3.72 3.15
CA TYR A 8 -2.95 -3.90 3.84
C TYR A 8 -3.01 -4.93 4.97
N SER A 9 -4.12 -4.96 5.71
CA SER A 9 -4.36 -5.95 6.77
C SER A 9 -4.49 -7.36 6.20
N PHE A 10 -5.21 -7.53 5.10
CA PHE A 10 -5.34 -8.80 4.36
C PHE A 10 -3.99 -9.32 3.86
N LEU A 11 -3.09 -8.42 3.48
CA LEU A 11 -1.73 -8.75 3.06
C LEU A 11 -0.78 -8.98 4.24
N SER A 12 -1.25 -9.41 5.42
CA SER A 12 -0.34 -9.81 6.49
C SER A 12 0.09 -11.26 6.36
N GLU A 13 1.26 -11.63 6.89
CA GLU A 13 1.78 -13.01 6.83
C GLU A 13 0.80 -14.01 7.46
N ASN A 14 0.14 -13.60 8.55
CA ASN A 14 -0.87 -14.41 9.23
C ASN A 14 -2.10 -14.62 8.34
N GLU A 15 -2.61 -13.55 7.73
CA GLU A 15 -3.76 -13.61 6.84
C GLU A 15 -3.46 -14.40 5.56
N PHE A 16 -2.26 -14.25 5.01
CA PHE A 16 -1.78 -15.02 3.87
C PHE A 16 -1.67 -16.51 4.20
N THR A 17 -1.13 -16.85 5.38
CA THR A 17 -1.07 -18.23 5.87
C THR A 17 -2.48 -18.79 6.08
N ARG A 18 -3.40 -17.98 6.61
CA ARG A 18 -4.81 -18.37 6.79
C ARG A 18 -5.52 -18.60 5.46
N LEU A 19 -5.24 -17.78 4.45
CA LEU A 19 -5.75 -17.96 3.08
C LEU A 19 -5.29 -19.31 2.50
N ARG A 20 -3.98 -19.60 2.59
CA ARG A 20 -3.38 -20.84 2.06
C ARG A 20 -3.89 -22.09 2.77
N ASN A 21 -4.05 -22.04 4.09
CA ASN A 21 -4.43 -23.22 4.88
C ASN A 21 -5.94 -23.42 5.02
N GLY A 22 -6.74 -22.39 4.74
CA GLY A 22 -8.20 -22.45 4.85
C GLY A 22 -8.89 -22.42 3.48
N PRO A 23 -9.31 -21.24 2.97
CA PRO A 23 -10.11 -21.12 1.76
C PRO A 23 -9.54 -21.87 0.55
N LEU A 24 -8.24 -21.77 0.29
CA LEU A 24 -7.62 -22.40 -0.88
C LEU A 24 -7.60 -23.94 -0.82
N ARG A 25 -7.65 -24.51 0.38
CA ARG A 25 -7.71 -25.97 0.59
C ARG A 25 -9.14 -26.51 0.66
N SER A 26 -10.13 -25.63 0.64
CA SER A 26 -11.53 -26.06 0.69
C SER A 26 -11.88 -26.88 -0.55
N ARG A 27 -12.69 -27.94 -0.35
CA ARG A 27 -13.12 -28.82 -1.45
C ARG A 27 -13.85 -28.05 -2.54
N GLY A 28 -14.67 -27.06 -2.17
CA GLY A 28 -15.41 -26.23 -3.12
C GLY A 28 -14.50 -25.40 -4.01
N VAL A 29 -13.51 -24.71 -3.44
CA VAL A 29 -12.58 -23.88 -4.23
C VAL A 29 -11.75 -24.73 -5.19
N ARG A 30 -11.22 -25.87 -4.71
CA ARG A 30 -10.42 -26.78 -5.54
C ARG A 30 -11.21 -27.41 -6.67
N TYR A 31 -12.47 -27.80 -6.40
CA TYR A 31 -13.35 -28.41 -7.39
C TYR A 31 -13.82 -27.41 -8.46
N LEU A 32 -14.12 -26.17 -8.08
CA LEU A 32 -14.68 -25.17 -9.01
C LEU A 32 -13.63 -24.38 -9.79
N ASN A 33 -12.40 -24.24 -9.27
CA ASN A 33 -11.38 -23.37 -9.88
C ASN A 33 -10.17 -24.17 -10.35
N SER A 34 -9.39 -24.73 -9.41
CA SER A 34 -8.19 -25.52 -9.73
C SER A 34 -7.67 -26.25 -8.49
N GLU A 35 -7.05 -27.41 -8.69
CA GLU A 35 -6.30 -28.09 -7.64
C GLU A 35 -4.90 -27.52 -7.41
N ASP A 36 -4.37 -26.77 -8.38
CA ASP A 36 -3.04 -26.16 -8.30
C ASP A 36 -3.05 -24.92 -7.40
N GLU A 37 -2.27 -24.99 -6.32
CA GLU A 37 -2.11 -23.90 -5.36
C GLU A 37 -1.53 -22.64 -6.03
N PHE A 38 -0.62 -22.79 -6.99
CA PHE A 38 -0.03 -21.65 -7.70
C PHE A 38 -1.08 -20.91 -8.52
N HIS A 39 -1.91 -21.63 -9.27
CA HIS A 39 -3.03 -21.05 -10.00
C HIS A 39 -4.01 -20.31 -9.08
N LEU A 40 -4.40 -20.92 -7.94
CA LEU A 40 -5.31 -20.29 -6.98
C LEU A 40 -4.71 -19.02 -6.33
N LEU A 41 -3.42 -19.04 -6.01
CA LEU A 41 -2.70 -17.88 -5.47
C LEU A 41 -2.54 -16.77 -6.52
N SER A 42 -2.34 -17.13 -7.79
CA SER A 42 -2.34 -16.18 -8.91
C SER A 42 -3.70 -15.50 -9.05
N LEU A 43 -4.79 -16.27 -9.01
CA LEU A 43 -6.15 -15.73 -9.06
C LEU A 43 -6.43 -14.75 -7.90
N ALA A 44 -6.10 -15.15 -6.67
CA ALA A 44 -6.25 -14.30 -5.51
C ALA A 44 -5.38 -13.02 -5.62
N CYS A 45 -4.17 -13.15 -6.16
CA CYS A 45 -3.30 -12.01 -6.41
C CYS A 45 -3.90 -11.02 -7.42
N CYS A 46 -4.43 -11.52 -8.54
CA CYS A 46 -5.09 -10.70 -9.56
C CYS A 46 -6.26 -9.92 -8.95
N GLU A 47 -7.15 -10.58 -8.19
CA GLU A 47 -8.30 -9.92 -7.57
C GLU A 47 -7.88 -8.78 -6.62
N LYS A 48 -6.83 -9.00 -5.81
CA LYS A 48 -6.31 -7.97 -4.90
C LYS A 48 -5.55 -6.87 -5.65
N LEU A 49 -4.94 -7.19 -6.79
CA LEU A 49 -4.28 -6.20 -7.63
C LEU A 49 -5.31 -5.31 -8.31
N ASP A 50 -6.43 -5.86 -8.79
CA ASP A 50 -7.55 -5.09 -9.35
C ASP A 50 -8.15 -4.14 -8.30
N GLU A 51 -8.29 -4.60 -7.05
CA GLU A 51 -8.71 -3.73 -5.95
C GLU A 51 -7.72 -2.58 -5.71
N LEU A 52 -6.42 -2.86 -5.78
CA LEU A 52 -5.38 -1.85 -5.65
C LEU A 52 -5.38 -0.87 -6.84
N ASP A 53 -5.55 -1.35 -8.07
CA ASP A 53 -5.60 -0.57 -9.30
C ASP A 53 -6.80 0.38 -9.29
N SER A 54 -7.97 -0.09 -8.84
CA SER A 54 -9.15 0.76 -8.63
C SER A 54 -8.89 1.88 -7.60
N ALA A 55 -8.19 1.56 -6.50
CA ALA A 55 -7.80 2.54 -5.51
C ALA A 55 -6.76 3.53 -6.07
N ALA A 56 -5.78 3.05 -6.83
CA ALA A 56 -4.76 3.85 -7.48
C ALA A 56 -5.36 4.82 -8.49
N PHE A 57 -6.28 4.35 -9.34
CA PHE A 57 -7.04 5.19 -10.25
C PHE A 57 -7.77 6.31 -9.52
N THR A 58 -8.43 6.00 -8.41
CA THR A 58 -9.13 7.00 -7.58
C THR A 58 -8.15 8.03 -7.02
N VAL A 59 -7.01 7.58 -6.48
CA VAL A 59 -5.97 8.47 -5.93
C VAL A 59 -5.32 9.32 -7.01
N SER A 60 -5.10 8.79 -8.23
CA SER A 60 -4.61 9.55 -9.38
C SER A 60 -5.59 10.66 -9.77
N ARG A 61 -6.90 10.39 -9.75
CA ARG A 61 -7.92 11.41 -9.99
C ARG A 61 -7.89 12.52 -8.94
N LEU A 62 -7.69 12.17 -7.67
CA LEU A 62 -7.54 13.13 -6.59
C LEU A 62 -6.23 13.92 -6.74
N GLY A 63 -5.14 13.25 -7.08
CA GLY A 63 -3.80 13.83 -7.24
C GLY A 63 -3.73 14.94 -8.29
N ARG A 64 -4.53 14.88 -9.37
CA ARG A 64 -4.61 15.96 -10.37
C ARG A 64 -5.00 17.32 -9.81
N ARG A 65 -5.72 17.33 -8.68
CA ARG A 65 -6.16 18.54 -7.97
C ARG A 65 -5.16 19.01 -6.90
N CYS A 66 -4.09 18.27 -6.66
CA CYS A 66 -3.06 18.65 -5.71
C CYS A 66 -2.13 19.73 -6.30
N SER A 67 -1.52 20.52 -5.41
CA SER A 67 -0.50 21.51 -5.76
C SER A 67 0.86 20.85 -6.02
N ASP A 68 1.12 19.73 -5.34
CA ASP A 68 2.34 18.93 -5.49
C ASP A 68 2.44 18.25 -6.88
N PRO A 69 3.47 18.56 -7.70
CA PRO A 69 3.63 17.99 -9.03
C PRO A 69 3.77 16.45 -9.04
N GLY A 70 4.41 15.88 -8.02
CA GLY A 70 4.56 14.42 -7.90
C GLY A 70 3.22 13.72 -7.68
N LEU A 71 2.30 14.34 -6.94
CA LEU A 71 0.94 13.80 -6.76
C LEU A 71 0.10 13.92 -8.03
N ARG A 72 0.30 14.96 -8.84
CA ARG A 72 -0.40 15.14 -10.12
C ARG A 72 -0.02 14.07 -11.14
N CYS A 73 1.23 13.63 -11.10
CA CYS A 73 1.77 12.59 -11.97
C CYS A 73 1.72 11.17 -11.36
N PHE A 74 1.02 10.98 -10.23
CA PHE A 74 0.97 9.69 -9.52
C PHE A 74 0.55 8.50 -10.40
N SER A 75 -0.26 8.74 -11.43
CA SER A 75 -0.62 7.71 -12.42
C SER A 75 0.62 7.07 -13.07
N TYR A 76 1.58 7.90 -13.48
CA TYR A 76 2.82 7.43 -14.13
C TYR A 76 3.71 6.74 -13.11
N ASP A 77 3.87 7.32 -11.92
CA ASP A 77 4.62 6.70 -10.81
C ASP A 77 4.11 5.29 -10.47
N TYR A 78 2.79 5.07 -10.55
CA TYR A 78 2.18 3.78 -10.25
C TYR A 78 2.38 2.76 -11.38
N GLU A 79 2.26 3.18 -12.64
CA GLU A 79 2.58 2.31 -13.78
C GLU A 79 4.06 1.93 -13.81
N ASP A 80 4.96 2.88 -13.56
CA ASP A 80 6.40 2.62 -13.46
C ASP A 80 6.74 1.67 -12.30
N LEU A 81 5.97 1.75 -11.20
CA LEU A 81 6.07 0.82 -10.09
C LEU A 81 5.67 -0.60 -10.51
N LYS A 82 4.57 -0.74 -11.26
CA LYS A 82 4.11 -2.04 -11.78
C LYS A 82 5.10 -2.66 -12.76
N GLN A 83 5.74 -1.84 -13.60
CA GLN A 83 6.77 -2.27 -14.55
C GLN A 83 8.11 -2.61 -13.87
N GLY A 84 8.24 -2.39 -12.56
CA GLY A 84 9.49 -2.63 -11.84
C GLY A 84 10.57 -1.57 -12.07
N ILE A 85 10.27 -0.51 -12.83
CA ILE A 85 11.21 0.58 -13.17
C ILE A 85 11.52 1.43 -11.95
N VAL A 86 10.50 1.72 -11.12
CA VAL A 86 10.58 2.63 -9.97
C VAL A 86 10.75 1.88 -8.63
N VAL A 87 11.05 0.58 -8.68
CA VAL A 87 11.48 -0.16 -7.49
C VAL A 87 12.94 0.21 -7.18
N ALA A 88 13.17 1.47 -6.82
CA ALA A 88 14.43 1.88 -6.21
C ALA A 88 14.61 1.02 -4.95
N ARG A 89 15.74 0.31 -4.88
CA ARG A 89 16.13 -0.49 -3.71
C ARG A 89 15.89 0.28 -2.41
N ASP A 90 16.23 1.57 -2.41
CA ASP A 90 16.04 2.50 -1.29
C ASP A 90 14.58 2.65 -0.83
N ARG A 91 13.62 2.65 -1.76
CA ARG A 91 12.18 2.73 -1.42
C ARG A 91 11.68 1.42 -0.84
N VAL A 92 12.07 0.29 -1.43
CA VAL A 92 11.74 -1.04 -0.88
C VAL A 92 12.34 -1.21 0.52
N GLU A 93 13.58 -0.78 0.72
CA GLU A 93 14.25 -0.76 2.01
C GLU A 93 13.57 0.19 3.00
N PHE A 94 13.19 1.38 2.57
CA PHE A 94 12.49 2.36 3.40
C PHE A 94 11.17 1.80 3.94
N TYR A 95 10.38 1.14 3.09
CA TYR A 95 9.11 0.53 3.47
C TYR A 95 9.27 -0.84 4.16
N SER A 96 10.37 -1.55 3.92
CA SER A 96 10.68 -2.81 4.60
C SER A 96 11.28 -2.61 5.99
N LYS A 97 11.90 -1.45 6.26
CA LYS A 97 12.36 -1.09 7.61
C LYS A 97 11.18 -1.19 8.57
N GLN A 98 11.34 -2.04 9.58
CA GLN A 98 10.29 -2.48 10.47
C GLN A 98 9.54 -1.28 11.04
N GLY A 99 8.23 -1.21 10.76
CA GLY A 99 7.33 -0.19 11.27
C GLY A 99 7.06 1.00 10.35
N ASN A 100 7.82 1.27 9.28
CA ASN A 100 7.57 2.44 8.43
C ASN A 100 6.28 2.30 7.60
N GLY A 101 6.06 1.15 6.95
CA GLY A 101 4.77 0.84 6.30
C GLY A 101 3.61 0.89 7.29
N SER A 102 3.76 0.28 8.47
CA SER A 102 2.73 0.27 9.53
C SER A 102 2.40 1.67 10.06
N LYS A 103 3.36 2.61 10.12
CA LYS A 103 3.10 4.01 10.52
C LYS A 103 2.11 4.70 9.57
N ILE A 104 2.22 4.47 8.26
CA ILE A 104 1.29 5.03 7.26
C ILE A 104 -0.13 4.57 7.54
N PHE A 105 -0.33 3.25 7.73
CA PHE A 105 -1.65 2.69 8.00
C PHE A 105 -2.22 3.09 9.36
N ARG A 106 -1.40 3.13 10.42
CA ARG A 106 -1.84 3.67 11.73
C ARG A 106 -2.28 5.12 11.64
N LYS A 107 -1.60 5.92 10.81
CA LYS A 107 -1.99 7.32 10.58
C LYS A 107 -3.32 7.42 9.84
N MET A 108 -3.52 6.61 8.80
CA MET A 108 -4.82 6.54 8.12
C MET A 108 -5.93 6.04 9.04
N GLU A 109 -5.67 5.03 9.84
CA GLU A 109 -6.63 4.48 10.81
C GLU A 109 -7.03 5.55 11.83
N LYS A 110 -6.06 6.28 12.39
CA LYS A 110 -6.34 7.43 13.25
C LYS A 110 -7.23 8.46 12.57
N TYR A 111 -6.96 8.77 11.29
CA TYR A 111 -7.78 9.70 10.54
C TYR A 111 -9.21 9.19 10.29
N VAL A 112 -9.37 7.92 9.92
CA VAL A 112 -10.69 7.30 9.72
C VAL A 112 -11.46 7.26 11.04
N SER A 113 -10.83 6.83 12.13
CA SER A 113 -11.45 6.77 13.47
C SER A 113 -11.82 8.16 14.01
N ALA A 114 -10.95 9.15 13.86
CA ALA A 114 -11.25 10.52 14.28
C ALA A 114 -12.37 11.16 13.45
N THR A 115 -12.43 10.85 12.14
CA THR A 115 -13.48 11.37 11.25
C THR A 115 -14.84 10.71 11.54
N THR A 116 -14.88 9.40 11.78
CA THR A 116 -16.11 8.71 12.19
C THR A 116 -16.61 9.19 13.55
N GLN A 117 -15.72 9.36 14.54
CA GLN A 117 -16.06 9.96 15.84
C GLN A 117 -16.55 11.40 15.71
N LEU A 118 -15.95 12.19 14.81
CA LEU A 118 -16.40 13.55 14.53
C LEU A 118 -17.83 13.55 13.97
N HIS A 119 -18.15 12.69 13.00
CA HIS A 119 -19.50 12.59 12.43
C HIS A 119 -20.53 12.18 13.48
N ALA A 120 -20.26 11.11 14.25
CA ALA A 120 -21.15 10.69 15.33
C ALA A 120 -21.31 11.79 16.41
N GLY A 121 -20.23 12.50 16.72
CA GLY A 121 -20.25 13.60 17.67
C GLY A 121 -21.11 14.78 17.21
N LEU A 122 -21.05 15.13 15.91
CA LEU A 122 -21.87 16.18 15.30
C LEU A 122 -23.35 15.81 15.27
N GLU A 123 -23.68 14.56 14.96
CA GLU A 123 -25.06 14.04 14.96
C GLU A 123 -25.65 14.06 16.37
N SER A 124 -24.91 13.56 17.36
CA SER A 124 -25.31 13.61 18.78
C SER A 124 -25.51 15.05 19.28
N LEU A 125 -24.67 16.01 18.85
CA LEU A 125 -24.86 17.42 19.20
C LEU A 125 -26.15 17.98 18.60
N ALA A 126 -26.44 17.66 17.34
CA ALA A 126 -27.67 18.11 16.67
C ALA A 126 -28.93 17.56 17.36
N GLU A 127 -28.89 16.29 17.80
CA GLU A 127 -29.97 15.66 18.57
C GLU A 127 -30.17 16.33 19.93
N MET A 128 -29.08 16.59 20.67
CA MET A 128 -29.16 17.27 21.96
C MET A 128 -29.73 18.69 21.80
N GLU A 129 -29.24 19.48 20.84
CA GLU A 129 -29.78 20.82 20.58
C GLU A 129 -31.26 20.79 20.16
N ALA A 130 -31.69 19.76 19.40
CA ALA A 130 -33.10 19.59 19.05
C ALA A 130 -33.95 19.24 20.27
N SER A 131 -33.45 18.37 21.17
CA SER A 131 -34.13 18.03 22.42
C SER A 131 -34.23 19.23 23.37
N GLU A 132 -33.18 20.04 23.46
CA GLU A 132 -33.16 21.27 24.25
C GLU A 132 -34.17 22.29 23.72
N ARG A 133 -34.23 22.51 22.40
CA ARG A 133 -35.26 23.38 21.78
C ARG A 133 -36.68 22.90 22.08
N LYS A 134 -36.94 21.59 22.00
CA LYS A 134 -38.25 21.00 22.35
C LYS A 134 -38.57 21.22 23.83
N PHE A 135 -37.60 21.02 24.70
CA PHE A 135 -37.75 21.25 26.14
C PHE A 135 -38.02 22.73 26.45
N GLN A 136 -37.31 23.65 25.80
CA GLN A 136 -37.56 25.09 25.94
C GLN A 136 -38.95 25.49 25.43
N MET A 137 -39.42 24.93 24.32
CA MET A 137 -40.79 25.16 23.84
C MET A 137 -41.85 24.62 24.81
N LEU A 138 -41.62 23.45 25.41
CA LEU A 138 -42.51 22.89 26.44
C LEU A 138 -42.53 23.77 27.70
N LYS A 139 -41.36 24.28 28.11
CA LYS A 139 -41.21 25.19 29.25
C LYS A 139 -41.94 26.52 29.02
N LEU A 140 -41.98 27.04 27.79
CA LEU A 140 -42.74 28.25 27.45
C LEU A 140 -44.26 28.02 27.38
N LYS A 141 -44.71 26.77 27.22
CA LYS A 141 -46.13 26.39 27.16
C LYS A 141 -46.73 25.98 28.51
N LEU A 142 -45.91 25.70 29.53
CA LEU A 142 -46.35 25.29 30.86
C LEU A 142 -45.97 26.34 31.93
N GLU A 143 -46.85 26.55 32.91
CA GLU A 143 -46.69 27.50 34.01
C GLU A 143 -45.32 27.41 34.73
N PRO A 144 -44.68 28.54 35.09
CA PRO A 144 -43.29 28.60 35.58
C PRO A 144 -43.01 27.83 36.88
N SER A 145 -44.07 27.50 37.64
CA SER A 145 -43.99 27.01 39.01
C SER A 145 -43.46 25.56 39.17
N LYS A 146 -43.33 24.76 38.10
CA LYS A 146 -43.00 23.32 38.20
C LYS A 146 -41.61 22.89 37.72
N PHE A 147 -40.76 23.80 37.22
CA PHE A 147 -39.52 23.44 36.50
C PHE A 147 -38.19 23.90 37.13
N ILE A 148 -38.20 24.36 38.38
CA ILE A 148 -36.96 24.69 39.09
C ILE A 148 -36.38 23.42 39.71
N THR A 149 -35.58 22.69 38.96
CA THR A 149 -34.60 21.75 39.53
C THR A 149 -33.56 21.40 38.48
N ASN A 150 -32.37 22.00 38.57
CA ASN A 150 -31.03 21.53 38.16
C ASN A 150 -30.76 21.02 36.71
N ASN A 151 -31.77 20.62 35.93
CA ASN A 151 -31.60 19.96 34.63
C ASN A 151 -31.06 20.90 33.55
N GLY A 152 -31.51 22.15 33.50
CA GLY A 152 -31.03 23.11 32.50
C GLY A 152 -29.52 23.43 32.60
N CYS A 153 -28.95 23.38 33.81
CA CYS A 153 -27.50 23.57 34.03
C CYS A 153 -26.71 22.32 33.60
N ILE A 154 -27.25 21.13 33.91
CA ILE A 154 -26.66 19.83 33.53
C ILE A 154 -26.66 19.67 32.00
N ASP A 155 -27.74 20.04 31.33
CA ASP A 155 -27.86 19.95 29.86
C ASP A 155 -26.91 20.91 29.15
N GLY A 156 -26.81 22.16 29.63
CA GLY A 156 -25.85 23.15 29.12
C GLY A 156 -24.39 22.70 29.30
N GLN A 157 -24.05 22.10 30.44
CA GLN A 157 -22.70 21.58 30.70
C GLN A 157 -22.37 20.37 29.81
N ARG A 158 -23.35 19.49 29.53
CA ARG A 158 -23.20 18.36 28.59
C ARG A 158 -23.00 18.83 27.16
N ILE A 159 -23.75 19.84 26.71
CA ILE A 159 -23.57 20.45 25.38
C ILE A 159 -22.18 21.11 25.26
N ALA A 160 -21.72 21.82 26.29
CA ALA A 160 -20.39 22.42 26.31
C ALA A 160 -19.27 21.35 26.28
N ALA A 161 -19.41 20.26 27.03
CA ALA A 161 -18.50 19.13 27.01
C ALA A 161 -18.44 18.45 25.63
N GLN A 162 -19.60 18.23 25.01
CA GLN A 162 -19.72 17.66 23.67
C GLN A 162 -19.04 18.56 22.61
N ARG A 163 -19.26 19.88 22.68
CA ARG A 163 -18.58 20.84 21.79
C ARG A 163 -17.06 20.80 21.93
N LYS A 164 -16.55 20.66 23.17
CA LYS A 164 -15.11 20.50 23.43
C LYS A 164 -14.57 19.18 22.86
N GLN A 165 -15.33 18.10 22.95
CA GLN A 165 -14.97 16.81 22.33
C GLN A 165 -14.94 16.91 20.81
N ILE A 166 -15.96 17.50 20.18
CA ILE A 166 -16.02 17.73 18.73
C ILE A 166 -14.82 18.56 18.25
N LYS A 167 -14.43 19.59 19.02
CA LYS A 167 -13.24 20.39 18.70
C LYS A 167 -11.97 19.54 18.65
N ARG A 168 -11.76 18.67 19.64
CA ARG A 168 -10.62 17.73 19.67
C ARG A 168 -10.65 16.70 18.55
N CYS A 169 -11.83 16.13 18.27
CA CYS A 169 -12.01 15.20 17.15
C CYS A 169 -11.72 15.89 15.81
N ARG A 170 -12.18 17.13 15.62
CA ARG A 170 -11.90 17.95 14.43
C ARG A 170 -10.41 18.16 14.23
N GLU A 171 -9.69 18.57 15.28
CA GLU A 171 -8.24 18.82 15.24
C GLU A 171 -7.42 17.58 14.81
N THR A 172 -7.91 16.39 15.13
CA THR A 172 -7.23 15.10 14.87
C THR A 172 -7.75 14.34 13.65
N SER A 173 -8.90 14.74 13.10
CA SER A 173 -9.55 14.16 11.92
C SER A 173 -8.94 14.65 10.59
N LEU A 174 -9.43 14.09 9.48
CA LEU A 174 -9.11 14.60 8.13
C LEU A 174 -9.53 16.06 7.94
N TRP A 175 -10.44 16.58 8.77
CA TRP A 175 -10.96 17.93 8.63
C TRP A 175 -9.92 19.03 8.89
N ASN A 176 -8.84 18.70 9.59
CA ASN A 176 -7.70 19.57 9.84
C ASN A 176 -6.45 19.18 9.00
N VAL A 177 -6.62 18.30 8.01
CA VAL A 177 -5.54 17.83 7.15
C VAL A 177 -5.73 18.43 5.76
N THR A 178 -4.67 18.96 5.16
CA THR A 178 -4.75 19.48 3.80
C THR A 178 -5.06 18.35 2.82
N PHE A 179 -5.74 18.70 1.73
CA PHE A 179 -6.07 17.75 0.67
C PHE A 179 -4.82 17.02 0.16
N ASP A 180 -3.76 17.76 -0.15
CA ASP A 180 -2.46 17.23 -0.60
C ASP A 180 -1.84 16.25 0.40
N LYS A 181 -1.88 16.54 1.71
CA LYS A 181 -1.35 15.62 2.72
C LYS A 181 -2.13 14.31 2.76
N SER A 182 -3.46 14.37 2.59
CA SER A 182 -4.32 13.19 2.56
C SER A 182 -4.07 12.33 1.33
N VAL A 183 -3.95 12.97 0.16
CA VAL A 183 -3.68 12.28 -1.12
C VAL A 183 -2.27 11.68 -1.12
N ARG A 184 -1.26 12.41 -0.62
CA ARG A 184 0.10 11.89 -0.45
C ARG A 184 0.14 10.63 0.40
N LEU A 185 -0.56 10.64 1.53
CA LEU A 185 -0.63 9.48 2.41
C LEU A 185 -1.28 8.28 1.70
N MET A 186 -2.32 8.51 0.90
CA MET A 186 -2.95 7.45 0.08
C MET A 186 -2.02 6.90 -1.00
N ALA A 187 -1.31 7.78 -1.70
CA ALA A 187 -0.32 7.38 -2.71
C ALA A 187 0.83 6.59 -2.09
N GLU A 188 1.31 6.95 -0.90
CA GLU A 188 2.32 6.19 -0.16
C GLU A 188 1.80 4.80 0.24
N ALA A 189 0.57 4.71 0.75
CA ALA A 189 -0.03 3.42 1.11
C ALA A 189 -0.18 2.47 -0.08
N ILE A 190 -0.58 2.97 -1.25
CA ILE A 190 -0.67 2.16 -2.47
C ILE A 190 0.70 1.56 -2.82
N ARG A 191 1.77 2.37 -2.78
CA ARG A 191 3.13 1.90 -3.03
C ARG A 191 3.55 0.82 -2.03
N VAL A 192 3.25 1.00 -0.74
CA VAL A 192 3.54 0.01 0.31
C VAL A 192 2.78 -1.29 0.07
N ILE A 193 1.49 -1.22 -0.29
CA ILE A 193 0.64 -2.38 -0.57
C ILE A 193 1.21 -3.16 -1.75
N PHE A 194 1.52 -2.49 -2.87
CA PHE A 194 2.09 -3.14 -4.04
C PHE A 194 3.40 -3.87 -3.73
N ILE A 195 4.31 -3.20 -3.01
CA ILE A 195 5.57 -3.80 -2.56
C ILE A 195 5.31 -5.04 -1.69
N ARG A 196 4.29 -4.99 -0.83
CA ARG A 196 3.91 -6.13 0.02
C ARG A 196 3.32 -7.27 -0.79
N MET A 197 2.49 -6.98 -1.79
CA MET A 197 1.96 -7.98 -2.72
C MET A 197 3.10 -8.71 -3.45
N CYS A 198 4.06 -7.98 -4.00
CA CYS A 198 5.21 -8.57 -4.66
C CYS A 198 6.06 -9.44 -3.72
N LYS A 199 6.15 -9.09 -2.42
CA LYS A 199 6.86 -9.93 -1.43
C LYS A 199 6.12 -11.23 -1.09
N LEU A 200 4.79 -11.18 -0.99
CA LEU A 200 3.97 -12.32 -0.57
C LEU A 200 3.64 -13.26 -1.72
N PHE A 201 3.20 -12.69 -2.84
CA PHE A 201 2.75 -13.42 -4.02
C PHE A 201 3.85 -13.64 -5.05
N GLY A 202 4.92 -12.84 -5.05
CA GLY A 202 6.02 -12.96 -6.02
C GLY A 202 6.61 -14.36 -6.19
N PRO A 203 6.79 -15.18 -5.12
CA PRO A 203 7.25 -16.57 -5.27
C PRO A 203 6.30 -17.48 -6.04
N PHE A 204 5.03 -17.09 -6.20
CA PHE A 204 3.96 -17.89 -6.79
C PHE A 204 3.44 -17.30 -8.11
N VAL A 205 3.78 -16.04 -8.41
CA VAL A 205 3.16 -15.24 -9.48
C VAL A 205 4.23 -14.56 -10.32
N SER A 206 4.32 -14.96 -11.59
CA SER A 206 5.37 -14.51 -12.52
C SER A 206 5.16 -13.11 -13.11
N PHE A 207 3.93 -12.58 -13.11
CA PHE A 207 3.64 -11.24 -13.64
C PHE A 207 4.01 -10.10 -12.69
N LEU A 208 4.26 -10.40 -11.41
CA LEU A 208 4.70 -9.40 -10.45
C LEU A 208 6.20 -9.15 -10.60
N PRO A 209 6.66 -7.89 -10.55
CA PRO A 209 8.07 -7.58 -10.64
C PRO A 209 8.85 -8.22 -9.47
N CYS A 210 10.02 -8.78 -9.79
CA CYS A 210 10.90 -9.36 -8.79
C CYS A 210 11.51 -8.25 -7.92
N LEU A 211 11.05 -8.15 -6.68
CA LEU A 211 11.67 -7.30 -5.66
C LEU A 211 12.88 -8.03 -5.09
N ALA A 212 14.00 -8.04 -5.82
CA ALA A 212 15.21 -8.75 -5.42
C ALA A 212 15.54 -8.49 -3.93
N ARG A 213 15.40 -9.54 -3.11
CA ARG A 213 15.90 -9.58 -1.74
C ARG A 213 17.39 -9.92 -1.86
N SER A 214 18.25 -9.11 -1.23
CA SER A 214 19.63 -9.52 -0.95
C SER A 214 19.58 -10.84 -0.19
N SER A 215 19.84 -11.94 -0.88
CA SER A 215 20.26 -13.17 -0.26
C SER A 215 21.77 -13.25 -0.40
N ASN A 216 22.44 -12.91 0.70
CA ASN A 216 23.53 -13.74 1.19
C ASN A 216 22.95 -15.15 1.46
N LEU A 217 22.62 -15.89 0.40
CA LEU A 217 22.51 -17.33 0.44
C LEU A 217 23.88 -17.81 -0.01
N GLY A 218 24.70 -18.19 0.98
CA GLY A 218 25.93 -18.91 0.75
C GLY A 218 25.63 -20.22 0.04
N MET A 219 25.62 -20.18 -1.29
CA MET A 219 25.92 -21.34 -2.11
C MET A 219 27.33 -21.13 -2.63
N LYS A 220 28.31 -21.64 -1.87
CA LYS A 220 29.64 -21.92 -2.40
C LYS A 220 29.51 -23.05 -3.44
N SER A 221 29.02 -22.74 -4.63
CA SER A 221 29.29 -23.57 -5.79
C SER A 221 30.66 -23.19 -6.32
N LYS A 222 31.67 -24.00 -5.99
CA LYS A 222 32.98 -23.96 -6.64
C LYS A 222 32.76 -24.17 -8.15
N PRO A 223 33.21 -23.28 -9.05
CA PRO A 223 33.40 -23.66 -10.43
C PRO A 223 34.63 -24.57 -10.49
N LYS A 224 34.43 -25.85 -10.84
CA LYS A 224 35.51 -26.74 -11.23
C LYS A 224 35.94 -26.36 -12.66
N ASN A 225 37.21 -26.01 -12.79
CA ASN A 225 38.05 -26.09 -14.00
C ASN A 225 37.43 -25.72 -15.35
N ALA A 226 37.73 -24.50 -15.80
CA ALA A 226 37.97 -24.24 -17.22
C ALA A 226 39.41 -23.72 -17.34
N GLN A 227 40.28 -24.52 -17.94
CA GLN A 227 41.66 -24.17 -18.28
C GLN A 227 41.65 -22.98 -19.24
N LEU A 228 42.11 -21.82 -18.78
CA LEU A 228 42.49 -20.73 -19.67
C LEU A 228 43.92 -20.99 -20.16
N TYR A 229 44.04 -21.32 -21.44
CA TYR A 229 45.29 -21.24 -22.16
C TYR A 229 45.74 -19.78 -22.21
N ALA A 230 46.85 -19.49 -21.53
CA ALA A 230 47.57 -18.23 -21.67
C ALA A 230 48.40 -18.29 -22.96
N SER A 231 48.03 -17.51 -23.98
CA SER A 231 48.90 -17.26 -25.14
C SER A 231 49.94 -16.20 -24.78
N GLY A 232 51.20 -16.62 -24.65
CA GLY A 232 52.36 -15.73 -24.63
C GLY A 232 52.70 -15.17 -26.02
N PRO A 233 53.57 -14.15 -26.10
CA PRO A 233 53.84 -13.43 -27.35
C PRO A 233 54.71 -14.25 -28.33
N ILE A 234 54.36 -14.16 -29.61
CA ILE A 234 54.99 -14.86 -30.74
C ILE A 234 56.36 -14.22 -31.06
N GLN A 235 57.42 -15.01 -31.03
CA GLN A 235 58.73 -14.66 -31.60
C GLN A 235 58.68 -14.77 -33.13
N LYS A 236 59.16 -13.74 -33.83
CA LYS A 236 59.35 -13.75 -35.29
C LYS A 236 60.54 -14.64 -35.66
N SER A 237 60.30 -15.68 -36.45
CA SER A 237 61.35 -16.41 -37.17
C SER A 237 61.39 -15.98 -38.64
N SER A 238 62.61 -15.77 -39.11
CA SER A 238 63.00 -15.40 -40.46
C SER A 238 62.87 -16.59 -41.43
N ILE A 239 62.25 -16.36 -42.58
CA ILE A 239 62.17 -17.32 -43.70
C ILE A 239 63.30 -16.99 -44.70
N PRO A 240 64.12 -17.96 -45.15
CA PRO A 240 64.95 -17.80 -46.34
C PRO A 240 64.13 -18.05 -47.61
N SER A 241 64.32 -17.19 -48.61
CA SER A 241 63.69 -17.25 -49.93
C SER A 241 64.42 -18.20 -50.88
N THR A 242 63.74 -19.26 -51.32
CA THR A 242 64.08 -20.01 -52.53
C THR A 242 62.81 -20.54 -53.20
N PRO A 243 62.54 -20.23 -54.49
CA PRO A 243 61.39 -20.75 -55.22
C PRO A 243 61.72 -22.06 -55.98
N PRO A 244 60.78 -23.02 -56.11
CA PRO A 244 60.95 -24.14 -57.03
C PRO A 244 60.34 -23.85 -58.42
N ARG A 245 61.25 -23.96 -59.40
CA ARG A 245 61.14 -24.40 -60.81
C ARG A 245 59.76 -24.53 -61.47
N PHE A 246 59.62 -23.83 -62.60
CA PHE A 246 58.81 -24.25 -63.74
C PHE A 246 59.69 -24.98 -64.76
N TYR A 247 59.23 -26.15 -65.21
CA TYR A 247 59.71 -26.84 -66.41
C TYR A 247 59.09 -26.18 -67.64
N SER A 248 59.90 -25.92 -68.66
CA SER A 248 59.48 -25.74 -70.05
C SER A 248 60.30 -26.68 -70.95
N GLN A 249 59.61 -27.20 -71.97
CA GLN A 249 60.10 -27.87 -73.20
C GLN A 249 61.35 -27.18 -73.77
N GLU A 250 62.30 -27.81 -74.47
CA GLU A 250 62.31 -28.97 -75.37
C GLU A 250 63.57 -29.85 -75.15
#